data_AF-A0A350BRN8-F1
#
_entry.id   AF-A0A350BRN8-F1
#
_cell.length_a   1.000
_cell.length_b   1.000
_cell.length_c   1.000
_cell.angle_alpha   90.00
_cell.angle_beta   90.00
_cell.angle_gamma   90.00
#
_symmetry.space_group_name_H-M   'P 1'
#
loop_
_entity.id
_entity.type
_entity.pdbx_description
1 polymer ?
#
loop_
_entity_poly.entity_id
_entity_poly.type
_entity_poly.pdbx_seq_one_letter_code
_entity_poly.pdbx_strand_id
1 'polypeptide(L)'
;MLGNLINMIYRREQELESDYFGLRLMMESGYDPRQLKGVMGILESGPGGGAKPEWKSTHPSHENRRETIKESIEKYNTEIER
;
A
#
# COMPACT_ATOMS: atom_id res chain seq x y z
N MET A 1 -14.84 -21.15 7.01
CA MET A 1 -14.15 -20.62 5.81
C MET A 1 -14.51 -19.15 5.51
N LEU A 2 -15.78 -18.72 5.64
CA LEU A 2 -16.17 -17.32 5.42
C LEU A 2 -15.45 -16.27 6.30
N GLY A 3 -15.23 -16.55 7.59
CA GLY A 3 -14.58 -15.59 8.51
C GLY A 3 -13.12 -15.25 8.13
N ASN A 4 -12.38 -16.16 7.50
CA ASN A 4 -11.01 -15.89 7.05
C ASN A 4 -10.99 -14.99 5.81
N LEU A 5 -11.97 -15.15 4.91
CA LEU A 5 -12.10 -14.30 3.73
C LEU A 5 -12.43 -12.86 4.12
N ILE A 6 -13.36 -12.66 5.06
CA ILE A 6 -13.73 -11.34 5.57
C ILE A 6 -12.52 -10.65 6.22
N ASN A 7 -11.75 -11.38 7.04
CA ASN A 7 -10.51 -10.84 7.64
C ASN A 7 -9.47 -10.43 6.59
N MET A 8 -9.32 -11.19 5.50
CA MET A 8 -8.43 -10.82 4.41
C MET A 8 -8.89 -9.55 3.69
N ILE A 9 -10.19 -9.39 3.45
CA ILE A 9 -10.74 -8.17 2.83
C ILE A 9 -10.47 -6.95 3.70
N TYR A 10 -10.74 -7.03 5.01
CA TYR A 10 -10.47 -5.91 5.92
C TYR A 10 -8.99 -5.55 6.01
N ARG A 11 -8.10 -6.55 6.10
CA ARG A 11 -6.65 -6.31 6.06
C ARG A 11 -6.23 -5.63 4.76
N ARG A 12 -6.85 -6.04 3.65
CA ARG A 12 -6.61 -5.44 2.35
C ARG A 12 -7.01 -3.95 2.31
N GLU A 13 -8.20 -3.62 2.80
CA GLU A 13 -8.63 -2.21 2.89
C GLU A 13 -7.70 -1.36 3.77
N GLN A 14 -7.22 -1.91 4.89
CA GLN A 14 -6.29 -1.23 5.79
C GLN A 14 -4.93 -0.93 5.15
N GLU A 15 -4.40 -1.85 4.33
CA GLU A 15 -3.13 -1.62 3.60
C GLU A 15 -3.27 -0.51 2.55
N LEU A 16 -4.42 -0.44 1.86
CA LEU A 16 -4.70 0.62 0.88
C LEU A 16 -4.83 1.98 1.56
N GLU A 17 -5.53 2.03 2.70
CA GLU A 17 -5.64 3.26 3.50
C GLU A 17 -4.27 3.70 4.02
N SER A 18 -3.44 2.77 4.49
CA SER A 18 -2.08 3.07 4.93
C SER A 18 -1.20 3.62 3.79
N ASP A 19 -1.31 3.08 2.58
CA ASP A 19 -0.59 3.60 1.41
C ASP A 19 -1.00 5.03 1.06
N TYR A 20 -2.31 5.28 1.11
CA TYR A 20 -2.87 6.60 0.84
C TYR A 20 -2.32 7.66 1.80
N PHE A 21 -2.36 7.40 3.10
CA PHE A 21 -1.79 8.30 4.10
C PHE A 21 -0.27 8.43 3.95
N GLY A 22 0.44 7.34 3.64
CA GLY A 22 1.88 7.38 3.39
C GLY A 22 2.25 8.33 2.25
N LEU A 23 1.55 8.24 1.12
CA LEU A 23 1.78 9.12 -0.03
C LEU A 23 1.48 10.57 0.29
N ARG A 24 0.37 10.83 1.00
CA ARG A 24 0.01 12.19 1.45
C ARG A 24 1.13 12.81 2.27
N LEU A 25 1.60 12.10 3.30
CA LEU A 25 2.64 12.59 4.20
C LEU A 25 3.95 12.83 3.47
N MET A 26 4.31 11.97 2.51
CA MET A 26 5.47 12.17 1.66
C MET A 26 5.36 13.45 0.84
N MET A 27 4.22 13.67 0.19
CA MET A 27 3.97 14.86 -0.63
C MET A 27 3.96 16.14 0.20
N GLU A 28 3.24 16.16 1.34
CA GLU A 28 3.19 17.29 2.27
C GLU A 28 4.57 17.64 2.86
N SER A 29 5.45 16.63 3.02
CA SER A 29 6.81 16.82 3.53
C SER A 29 7.86 17.12 2.45
N GLY A 30 7.46 17.21 1.17
CA GLY A 30 8.36 17.47 0.04
C GLY A 30 9.21 16.28 -0.41
N TYR A 31 8.88 15.06 0.00
CA TYR A 31 9.50 13.83 -0.52
C TYR A 31 8.87 13.41 -1.85
N ASP A 32 9.65 12.71 -2.68
CA ASP A 32 9.15 12.11 -3.92
C ASP A 32 8.25 10.89 -3.61
N PRO A 33 6.90 10.97 -3.80
CA PRO A 33 5.99 9.88 -3.46
C PRO A 33 6.20 8.62 -4.31
N ARG A 34 6.88 8.75 -5.47
CA ARG A 34 7.18 7.60 -6.35
C ARG A 34 8.14 6.61 -5.69
N GLN A 35 8.89 7.05 -4.68
CA GLN A 35 9.81 6.21 -3.90
C GLN A 35 9.07 5.18 -3.05
N LEU A 36 7.78 5.39 -2.73
CA LEU A 36 6.99 4.40 -1.98
C LEU A 36 6.91 3.05 -2.70
N LYS A 37 6.92 3.04 -4.05
CA LYS A 37 6.97 1.80 -4.84
C LYS A 37 8.23 0.98 -4.56
N GLY A 38 9.35 1.63 -4.29
CA GLY A 38 10.60 0.96 -3.93
C GLY A 38 10.50 0.27 -2.57
N VAL A 39 9.87 0.93 -1.59
CA VAL A 39 9.59 0.34 -0.28
C VAL A 39 8.70 -0.90 -0.41
N MET A 40 7.66 -0.84 -1.24
CA MET A 40 6.81 -2.02 -1.50
C MET A 40 7.61 -3.19 -2.06
N GLY A 41 8.52 -2.94 -3.01
CA GLY A 41 9.40 -3.98 -3.55
C GLY A 41 10.33 -4.61 -2.48
N ILE A 42 10.80 -3.82 -1.51
CA ILE A 42 11.60 -4.30 -0.38
C ILE A 42 10.74 -5.17 0.55
N LEU A 43 9.50 -4.74 0.85
CA LEU A 43 8.57 -5.50 1.69
C LEU A 43 8.16 -6.84 1.06
N GLU A 44 7.94 -6.85 -0.25
CA GLU A 44 7.66 -8.06 -1.04
C GLU A 44 8.85 -9.02 -1.07
N SER A 45 10.07 -8.48 -1.18
CA SER A 45 11.30 -9.28 -1.23
C SER A 45 11.80 -9.72 0.15
N GLY A 46 11.29 -9.09 1.22
CA GLY A 46 11.70 -9.33 2.59
C GLY A 46 11.16 -10.65 3.18
N PRO A 47 11.63 -11.03 4.39
CA PRO A 47 11.20 -12.24 5.08
C PRO A 47 9.73 -12.15 5.53
N GLY A 48 8.82 -12.38 4.58
CA GLY A 48 7.37 -12.25 4.74
C GLY A 48 6.59 -12.20 3.42
N GLY A 49 7.20 -11.74 2.32
CA GLY A 49 6.48 -11.54 1.06
C GLY A 49 6.34 -12.78 0.16
N GLY A 50 7.23 -13.78 0.28
CA GLY A 50 7.20 -14.97 -0.59
C GLY A 50 7.06 -16.33 0.10
N ALA A 51 7.30 -16.43 1.40
CA ALA A 51 7.44 -17.72 2.10
C ALA A 51 6.35 -18.01 3.15
N LYS A 52 5.50 -17.02 3.49
CA LYS A 52 4.42 -17.19 4.45
C LYS A 52 3.09 -17.17 3.71
N PRO A 53 2.13 -18.06 4.04
CA PRO A 53 0.76 -17.92 3.57
C PRO A 53 0.25 -16.50 3.84
N GLU A 54 -0.48 -15.89 2.90
CA GLU A 54 -0.95 -14.49 2.96
C GLU A 54 -1.65 -14.15 4.28
N TRP A 55 -2.40 -15.11 4.85
CA TRP A 55 -3.07 -14.99 6.15
C TRP A 55 -2.14 -14.88 7.36
N LYS A 56 -0.85 -15.19 7.21
CA LYS A 56 0.20 -15.04 8.24
C LYS A 56 1.09 -13.81 8.01
N SER A 57 0.96 -13.12 6.88
CA SER A 57 1.70 -11.89 6.65
C SER A 57 1.12 -10.76 7.50
N THR A 58 2.01 -9.98 8.11
CA THR A 58 1.60 -8.77 8.85
C THR A 58 1.11 -7.69 7.90
N HIS A 59 1.68 -7.64 6.69
CA HIS A 59 1.28 -6.80 5.56
C HIS A 59 1.15 -7.68 4.31
N PRO A 60 -0.06 -8.19 3.98
CA PRO A 60 -0.26 -8.92 2.75
C PRO A 60 -0.04 -7.98 1.56
N SER A 61 0.77 -8.40 0.57
CA SER A 61 0.90 -7.62 -0.66
C SER A 61 -0.38 -7.74 -1.47
N HIS A 62 -0.80 -6.63 -2.09
CA HIS A 62 -1.84 -6.67 -3.12
C HIS A 62 -1.20 -6.53 -4.48
N GLU A 63 -1.72 -7.30 -5.42
CA GLU A 63 -1.35 -7.22 -6.82
C GLU A 63 -1.51 -5.80 -7.40
N ASN A 64 -2.44 -5.01 -6.83
CA ASN A 64 -2.81 -3.68 -7.32
C ASN A 64 -2.17 -2.50 -6.57
N ARG A 65 -1.30 -2.69 -5.55
CA ARG A 65 -0.76 -1.54 -4.77
C ARG A 65 -0.04 -0.52 -5.63
N ARG A 66 0.69 -0.96 -6.65
CA ARG A 66 1.44 -0.08 -7.57
C ARG A 66 0.53 0.82 -8.41
N GLU A 67 -0.64 0.30 -8.80
CA GLU A 67 -1.65 1.07 -9.53
C GLU A 67 -2.34 2.07 -8.61
N THR A 68 -2.73 1.65 -7.40
CA THR A 68 -3.30 2.54 -6.38
C THR A 68 -2.35 3.68 -5.99
N ILE A 69 -1.03 3.41 -5.91
CA ILE A 69 -0.03 4.46 -5.66
C ILE A 69 -0.05 5.50 -6.77
N LYS A 70 -0.13 5.08 -8.03
CA LYS A 70 -0.18 6.00 -9.17
C LYS A 70 -1.44 6.87 -9.11
N GLU A 71 -2.61 6.25 -8.93
CA GLU A 71 -3.89 6.95 -8.82
C GLU A 71 -3.91 7.95 -7.66
N SER A 72 -3.35 7.56 -6.51
CA SER A 72 -3.28 8.41 -5.32
C SER A 72 -2.39 9.63 -5.55
N ILE A 73 -1.25 9.47 -6.24
CA ILE A 73 -0.38 10.59 -6.60
C ILE A 73 -1.11 11.57 -7.52
N GLU A 74 -1.81 11.07 -8.55
CA GLU A 74 -2.59 11.92 -9.48
C GLU A 74 -3.70 12.69 -8.75
N LYS A 75 -4.42 12.02 -7.85
CA LYS A 75 -5.44 12.64 -7.00
C LYS A 75 -4.86 13.75 -6.13
N TYR A 76 -3.72 13.52 -5.48
CA TYR A 76 -3.11 14.50 -4.59
C TYR A 76 -2.48 15.69 -5.30
N ASN A 77 -1.89 15.51 -6.48
CA ASN A 77 -1.43 16.64 -7.28
C ASN A 77 -2.60 17.61 -7.56
N THR A 78 -3.79 17.07 -7.84
CA THR A 78 -5.01 17.87 -8.05
C THR A 78 -5.52 18.56 -6.78
N GLU A 79 -5.25 17.99 -5.59
CA GLU A 79 -5.67 18.56 -4.30
C GLU A 79 -4.70 19.63 -3.77
N ILE A 80 -3.39 19.46 -3.98
CA ILE A 80 -2.35 20.41 -3.55
C ILE A 80 -2.28 21.64 -4.47
N GLU A 81 -2.60 21.49 -5.76
CA GLU A 81 -2.65 22.61 -6.71
C GLU A 81 -3.91 23.50 -6.57
N ARG A 82 -4.86 23.14 -5.69
CA ARG A 82 -6.04 23.95 -5.36
C ARG A 82 -5.81 24.85 -4.16
#